data_AF-A0A9W5KR23-F1
#
_entry.id   AF-A0A9W5KR23-F1
#
_cell.length_a   1.000
_cell.length_b   1.000
_cell.length_c   1.000
_cell.angle_alpha   90.00
_cell.angle_beta   90.00
_cell.angle_gamma   90.00
#
_symmetry.space_group_name_H-M   'P 1'
#
loop_
_entity.id
_entity.type
_entity.pdbx_description
1 polymer ?
#
loop_
_entity_poly.entity_id
_entity_poly.type
_entity_poly.pdbx_seq_one_letter_code
_entity_poly.pdbx_strand_id
1 'polypeptide(L)'
;MNISKSQSVLLSFMTEVFEAFGGVPKMIVTDNMKTVMDEARTEHFSGTINNKFSQFAQDFGFKVQPCIAGRPNTKGKIEAPMKLLDEIHAYQGKFTFEKLHEFVQELIKRFTRELVRSLCLS
;
A
#
# COMPACT_ATOMS: atom_id res chain seq x y z
N MET A 1 4.39 8.78 -16.92
CA MET A 1 3.36 9.63 -16.27
C MET A 1 3.84 9.97 -14.88
N ASN A 2 4.04 11.25 -14.56
CA ASN A 2 4.45 11.66 -13.21
C ASN A 2 3.21 11.62 -12.31
N ILE A 3 3.00 10.51 -11.60
CA ILE A 3 1.96 10.43 -10.57
C ILE A 3 2.37 11.42 -9.48
N SER A 4 1.67 12.56 -9.46
CA SER A 4 1.80 13.55 -8.39
C SER A 4 1.61 12.85 -7.04
N LYS A 5 2.64 12.91 -6.18
CA LYS A 5 2.60 12.39 -4.80
C LYS A 5 1.83 13.34 -3.87
N SER A 6 0.70 13.89 -4.33
CA SER A 6 -0.10 14.83 -3.54
C SER A 6 -1.04 14.09 -2.61
N GLN A 7 -1.34 14.71 -1.47
CA GLN A 7 -2.28 14.16 -0.49
C GLN A 7 -3.68 13.93 -1.10
N SER A 8 -4.13 14.80 -2.00
CA SER A 8 -5.42 14.64 -2.69
C SER A 8 -5.51 13.35 -3.49
N VAL A 9 -4.45 12.97 -4.21
CA VAL A 9 -4.40 11.73 -4.99
C VAL A 9 -4.44 10.52 -4.07
N LEU A 10 -3.71 10.57 -2.95
CA LEU A 10 -3.74 9.51 -1.94
C LEU A 10 -5.15 9.30 -1.38
N LEU A 11 -5.84 10.38 -0.99
CA LEU A 11 -7.19 10.28 -0.43
C LEU A 11 -8.21 9.75 -1.46
N SER A 12 -8.16 10.22 -2.71
CA SER A 12 -9.02 9.71 -3.79
C SER A 12 -8.84 8.20 -3.99
N PHE A 13 -7.58 7.77 -4.09
CA PHE A 13 -7.25 6.36 -4.28
C PHE A 13 -7.73 5.49 -3.12
N MET A 14 -7.59 5.96 -1.87
CA MET A 14 -8.08 5.22 -0.70
C MET A 14 -9.60 5.05 -0.73
N THR A 15 -10.34 6.07 -1.13
CA THR A 15 -11.81 5.99 -1.29
C THR A 15 -12.19 4.93 -2.32
N GLU A 16 -11.60 4.97 -3.51
CA GLU A 16 -11.85 3.98 -4.58
C GLU A 16 -11.54 2.55 -4.11
N VAL A 17 -10.46 2.38 -3.35
CA VAL A 17 -10.07 1.08 -2.79
C VAL A 17 -11.08 0.59 -1.76
N PHE A 18 -11.59 1.45 -0.88
CA PHE A 18 -12.61 1.05 0.10
C PHE A 18 -13.93 0.65 -0.57
N GLU A 19 -14.32 1.37 -1.62
CA GLU A 19 -15.48 1.01 -2.44
C GLU A 19 -15.29 -0.35 -3.11
N ALA A 20 -14.11 -0.59 -3.71
CA ALA A 20 -13.78 -1.86 -4.34
C ALA A 20 -13.74 -3.04 -3.34
N PHE A 21 -13.30 -2.81 -2.11
CA PHE A 21 -13.33 -3.81 -1.04
C PHE A 21 -14.73 -4.00 -0.41
N GLY A 22 -15.69 -3.13 -0.71
CA GLY A 22 -17.03 -3.16 -0.13
C GLY A 22 -17.06 -2.78 1.35
N GLY A 23 -16.07 -2.04 1.84
CA GLY A 23 -15.97 -1.64 3.23
C GLY A 23 -14.64 -1.01 3.63
N VAL A 24 -14.62 -0.43 4.83
CA VAL A 24 -13.45 0.24 5.40
C VAL A 24 -12.79 -0.66 6.46
N PRO A 25 -11.47 -0.87 6.41
CA PRO A 25 -10.77 -1.61 7.46
C PRO A 25 -10.76 -0.84 8.78
N LYS A 26 -10.82 -1.55 9.92
CA LYS A 26 -10.81 -0.91 11.25
C LYS A 26 -9.49 -0.19 11.58
N MET A 27 -8.39 -0.60 10.95
CA MET A 27 -7.06 -0.03 11.16
C MET A 27 -6.26 -0.08 9.86
N ILE A 28 -5.54 1.01 9.57
CA ILE A 28 -4.63 1.12 8.43
C ILE A 28 -3.24 1.40 8.96
N VAL A 29 -2.29 0.56 8.56
CA VAL A 29 -0.87 0.74 8.83
C VAL A 29 -0.27 1.54 7.69
N THR A 30 0.41 2.64 8.00
CA THR A 30 0.96 3.57 7.02
C THR A 30 2.42 3.85 7.30
N ASP A 31 3.16 4.28 6.27
CA ASP A 31 4.52 4.78 6.43
C ASP A 31 4.52 6.27 6.87
N ASN A 32 5.69 6.80 7.22
CA ASN A 32 5.87 8.18 7.68
C ASN A 32 5.92 9.20 6.53
N MET A 33 5.05 9.04 5.54
CA MET A 33 4.98 9.94 4.39
C MET A 33 4.37 11.29 4.77
N LYS A 34 4.88 12.38 4.18
CA LYS A 34 4.44 13.76 4.46
C LYS A 34 2.97 14.04 4.13
N THR A 35 2.35 13.20 3.31
CA THR A 35 0.92 13.26 3.00
C THR A 35 0.04 12.72 4.13
N VAL A 36 0.62 12.00 5.10
CA VAL A 36 -0.08 11.35 6.21
C VAL A 36 0.39 11.89 7.55
N MET A 37 1.68 12.17 7.69
CA MET A 37 2.32 12.63 8.93
C MET A 37 2.93 14.02 8.73
N ASP A 38 2.69 14.94 9.66
CA ASP A 38 3.45 16.20 9.74
C ASP A 38 4.84 15.92 10.33
N GLU A 39 4.85 15.12 11.40
CA GLU A 39 6.07 14.66 12.07
C GLU A 39 6.10 13.14 12.12
N ALA A 40 7.19 12.55 11.64
CA ALA A 40 7.35 11.10 11.58
C ALA A 40 7.36 10.47 12.97
N ARG A 41 6.76 9.29 13.09
CA ARG A 41 6.88 8.42 14.27
C ARG A 41 8.26 7.78 14.31
N THR A 42 8.91 7.87 15.47
CA THR A 42 10.19 7.22 15.78
C THR A 42 10.07 6.33 17.00
N GLU A 43 11.16 5.73 17.47
CA GLU A 43 11.16 4.95 18.72
C GLU A 43 10.89 5.81 19.95
N HIS A 44 11.27 7.10 19.90
CA HIS A 44 11.18 8.02 21.02
C HIS A 44 10.03 9.04 20.90
N PHE A 45 9.42 9.13 19.72
CA PHE A 45 8.36 10.08 19.44
C PHE A 45 7.20 9.40 18.73
N SER A 46 5.98 9.62 19.23
CA SER A 46 4.77 9.00 18.67
C SER A 46 4.45 9.46 17.25
N GLY A 47 5.03 10.56 16.80
CA GLY A 47 4.68 11.21 15.54
C GLY A 47 3.43 12.07 15.66
N THR A 48 3.23 12.93 14.68
CA THR A 48 2.06 13.82 14.56
C THR A 48 1.41 13.56 13.21
N ILE A 49 0.17 13.05 13.23
CA ILE A 49 -0.62 12.81 12.02
C ILE A 49 -1.10 14.14 11.45
N ASN A 50 -1.04 14.30 10.13
CA ASN A 50 -1.53 15.49 9.47
C ASN A 50 -3.04 15.67 9.69
N ASN A 51 -3.46 16.89 10.01
CA ASN A 51 -4.87 17.20 10.32
C ASN A 51 -5.87 16.75 9.24
N LYS A 52 -5.54 16.90 7.95
CA LYS A 52 -6.44 16.49 6.85
C LYS A 52 -6.58 14.97 6.79
N PHE A 53 -5.49 14.24 7.02
CA PHE A 53 -5.52 12.78 7.05
C PHE A 53 -6.22 12.25 8.31
N SER A 54 -6.03 12.94 9.45
CA SER A 54 -6.75 12.64 10.69
C SER A 54 -8.25 12.82 10.54
N GLN A 55 -8.69 13.90 9.89
CA GLN A 55 -10.12 14.12 9.59
C GLN A 55 -10.66 13.01 8.67
N PHE A 56 -9.95 12.72 7.58
CA PHE A 56 -10.34 11.64 6.67
C PHE A 56 -10.47 10.28 7.39
N ALA A 57 -9.54 9.95 8.29
CA ALA A 57 -9.61 8.72 9.08
C ALA A 57 -10.82 8.67 10.02
N GLN A 58 -11.21 9.82 10.59
CA GLN A 58 -12.42 9.94 11.41
C GLN A 58 -13.69 9.79 10.56
N ASP A 59 -13.74 10.41 9.39
CA ASP A 59 -14.90 10.37 8.48
C ASP A 59 -15.20 8.94 8.01
N PHE A 60 -14.15 8.17 7.71
CA PHE A 60 -14.25 6.76 7.30
C PHE A 60 -14.25 5.77 8.48
N GLY A 61 -13.99 6.24 9.70
CA GLY A 61 -14.05 5.42 10.92
C GLY A 61 -12.91 4.41 11.11
N PHE A 62 -11.72 4.67 10.56
CA PHE A 62 -10.55 3.80 10.72
C PHE A 62 -9.45 4.42 11.60
N LYS A 63 -8.68 3.56 12.28
CA LYS A 63 -7.50 4.00 13.05
C LYS A 63 -6.26 4.02 12.17
N VAL A 64 -5.43 5.05 12.33
CA VAL A 64 -4.14 5.17 11.63
C VAL A 64 -3.02 4.71 12.56
N GLN A 65 -2.23 3.74 12.11
CA GLN A 65 -1.06 3.25 12.82
C GLN A 65 0.21 3.49 11.97
N PRO A 66 0.93 4.59 12.18
CA PRO A 66 2.19 4.81 11.49
C PRO A 66 3.26 3.81 11.95
N CYS A 67 4.07 3.33 11.01
CA CYS A 67 5.25 2.50 11.29
C CYS A 67 6.30 3.29 12.10
N ILE A 68 7.10 2.58 12.90
CA ILE A 68 8.26 3.17 13.57
C ILE A 68 9.36 3.37 12.53
N ALA A 69 9.79 4.62 12.33
CA ALA A 69 10.89 4.93 11.42
C ALA A 69 12.16 4.15 11.81
N GLY A 70 12.86 3.59 10.81
CA GLY A 70 14.08 2.81 11.02
C GLY A 70 13.86 1.33 11.35
N ARG A 71 12.62 0.85 11.49
CA ARG A 71 12.31 -0.58 11.65
C ARG A 71 11.64 -1.16 10.39
N PRO A 72 12.38 -1.86 9.51
CA PRO A 72 11.85 -2.40 8.26
C PRO A 72 11.08 -3.71 8.49
N ASN A 73 10.05 -3.71 9.33
CA ASN A 73 9.31 -4.95 9.66
C ASN A 73 8.29 -5.35 8.57
N THR A 74 7.66 -4.39 7.91
CA THR A 74 6.61 -4.62 6.90
C THR A 74 7.04 -4.31 5.47
N LYS A 75 8.17 -3.63 5.29
CA LYS A 75 8.65 -3.16 3.97
C LYS A 75 8.91 -4.33 3.02
N GLY A 76 9.53 -5.42 3.50
CA GLY A 76 9.82 -6.59 2.66
C GLY A 76 8.58 -7.31 2.10
N LYS A 77 7.45 -7.29 2.82
CA LYS A 77 6.18 -7.88 2.35
C LYS A 77 5.49 -7.05 1.28
N ILE A 78 5.75 -5.74 1.24
CA ILE A 78 5.20 -4.78 0.26
C ILE A 78 6.13 -4.64 -0.95
N GLU A 79 7.45 -4.76 -0.75
CA GLU A 79 8.44 -4.71 -1.83
C GLU A 79 8.35 -5.92 -2.78
N ALA A 80 8.00 -7.11 -2.28
CA ALA A 80 7.82 -8.30 -3.12
C ALA A 80 6.75 -8.12 -4.23
N PRO A 81 5.52 -7.67 -3.92
CA PRO A 81 4.51 -7.37 -4.96
C PRO A 81 4.81 -6.09 -5.75
N MET A 82 5.57 -5.13 -5.22
CA MET A 82 6.01 -3.96 -6.02
C MET A 82 7.02 -4.36 -7.11
N LYS A 83 7.97 -5.25 -6.79
CA LYS A 83 8.91 -5.81 -7.80
C LYS A 83 8.18 -6.49 -8.96
N LEU A 84 7.04 -7.10 -8.67
CA LEU A 84 6.18 -7.75 -9.66
C LEU A 84 5.57 -6.73 -10.63
N LEU A 85 5.13 -5.57 -10.12
CA LEU A 85 4.64 -4.47 -10.96
C LEU A 85 5.78 -3.83 -11.77
N ASP A 86 6.97 -3.72 -11.18
CA ASP A 86 8.17 -3.27 -11.91
C ASP A 86 8.56 -4.26 -13.02
N GLU A 87 8.43 -5.57 -12.79
CA GLU A 87 8.60 -6.61 -13.81
C GLU A 87 7.58 -6.46 -14.93
N ILE A 88 6.28 -6.31 -14.63
CA ILE A 88 5.25 -6.06 -15.65
C ILE A 88 5.57 -4.79 -16.45
N HIS A 89 5.97 -3.71 -15.77
CA HIS A 89 6.32 -2.44 -16.41
C HIS A 89 7.58 -2.57 -17.29
N ALA A 90 8.55 -3.41 -16.94
CA ALA A 90 9.72 -3.68 -17.78
C ALA A 90 9.37 -4.37 -19.13
N TYR A 91 8.19 -4.99 -19.20
CA TYR A 91 7.66 -5.62 -20.42
C TYR A 91 6.55 -4.82 -21.10
N GLN A 92 6.26 -3.59 -20.66
CA GLN A 92 5.25 -2.74 -21.29
C GLN A 92 5.60 -2.53 -22.78
N GLY A 93 4.69 -2.93 -23.68
CA GLY A 93 4.88 -2.87 -25.13
C GLY A 93 5.55 -4.08 -25.78
N LYS A 94 5.92 -5.13 -25.02
CA LYS A 94 6.53 -6.38 -25.55
C LYS A 94 5.56 -7.56 -25.65
N PHE A 95 4.39 -7.48 -25.01
CA PHE A 95 3.40 -8.55 -25.00
C PHE A 95 2.12 -8.16 -25.75
N THR A 96 1.51 -9.15 -26.44
CA THR A 96 0.12 -9.05 -26.90
C THR A 96 -0.82 -9.15 -25.70
N PHE A 97 -2.08 -8.73 -25.88
CA PHE A 97 -3.06 -8.71 -24.79
C PHE A 97 -3.26 -10.09 -24.15
N GLU A 98 -3.27 -11.18 -24.93
CA GLU A 98 -3.40 -12.53 -24.38
C GLU A 98 -2.20 -12.92 -23.50
N LYS A 99 -0.98 -12.60 -23.95
CA LYS A 99 0.25 -12.92 -23.21
C LYS A 99 0.38 -12.12 -21.92
N LEU A 100 -0.07 -10.87 -21.92
CA LEU A 100 -0.14 -10.06 -20.71
C LEU A 100 -1.12 -10.68 -19.70
N HIS A 101 -2.28 -11.16 -20.17
CA HIS A 101 -3.26 -11.80 -19.30
C HIS A 101 -2.72 -13.08 -18.66
N GLU A 102 -2.09 -13.97 -19.44
CA GLU A 102 -1.46 -15.19 -18.90
C GLU A 102 -0.38 -14.88 -17.87
N PHE A 103 0.48 -13.90 -18.16
CA PHE A 103 1.55 -13.49 -17.27
C PHE A 103 1.02 -12.92 -15.95
N VAL A 104 0.00 -12.04 -16.00
CA VAL A 104 -0.65 -11.50 -14.80
C VAL A 104 -1.28 -12.62 -13.96
N GLN A 105 -1.92 -13.62 -14.59
CA GLN A 105 -2.50 -14.76 -13.88
C GLN A 105 -1.43 -15.64 -13.20
N GLU A 106 -0.29 -15.86 -13.86
CA GLU A 106 0.83 -16.60 -13.29
C GLU A 106 1.45 -15.87 -12.10
N LEU A 107 1.60 -14.55 -12.22
CA LEU A 107 2.09 -13.67 -11.17
C LEU A 107 1.17 -13.65 -9.95
N ILE A 108 -0.15 -13.54 -10.14
CA ILE A 108 -1.14 -13.63 -9.07
C ILE A 108 -1.04 -14.99 -8.36
N LYS A 109 -0.92 -16.10 -9.11
CA LYS A 109 -0.74 -17.45 -8.52
C LYS A 109 0.56 -17.57 -7.72
N ARG A 110 1.64 -16.94 -8.16
CA ARG A 110 2.93 -16.93 -7.43
C ARG A 110 2.82 -16.16 -6.12
N PHE A 111 2.22 -14.97 -6.16
CA PHE A 111 2.01 -14.14 -4.99
C PHE A 111 1.13 -14.82 -3.94
N THR A 112 -0.01 -15.39 -4.35
CA THR A 112 -0.91 -16.11 -3.45
C THR A 112 -0.21 -17.30 -2.78
N ARG A 113 0.68 -18.01 -3.47
CA ARG A 113 1.46 -19.12 -2.89
C ARG A 113 2.46 -18.66 -1.83
N GLU A 114 3.12 -17.53 -2.04
CA GLU A 114 4.05 -16.96 -1.05
C GLU A 114 3.31 -16.42 0.18
N LEU A 115 2.15 -15.79 -0.03
CA LEU A 115 1.32 -15.23 1.03
C LEU A 115 0.71 -16.33 1.92
N VAL A 116 0.23 -17.44 1.32
CA VAL A 116 -0.26 -18.62 2.06
C VAL A 116 0.87 -19.29 2.86
N ARG A 117 2.08 -19.41 2.30
CA ARG A 117 3.25 -19.92 3.04
C ARG A 117 3.62 -19.05 4.23
N SER A 118 3.51 -17.73 4.11
CA SER A 118 3.78 -16.79 5.21
C SER A 118 2.75 -16.83 6.33
N LEU A 119 1.49 -17.21 6.06
CA LEU A 119 0.43 -17.31 7.07
C LEU A 119 0.41 -18.66 7.78
N CYS A 120 0.85 -19.75 7.13
CA CYS A 120 0.92 -21.08 7.76
C CYS A 120 2.13 -21.29 8.69
N LEU A 121 3.02 -20.30 8.82
CA LEU A 121 4.23 -20.36 9.66
C LEU A 121 4.20 -19.35 10.84
N SER A 122 3.04 -18.75 11.11
CA SER A 122 2.83 -17.81 12.23
C SER A 122 1.72 -18.29 13.17
#